data_AF-A0A1C6SH85-F1
#
_entry.id   AF-A0A1C6SH85-F1
#
_cell.length_a   1.000
_cell.length_b   1.000
_cell.length_c   1.000
_cell.angle_alpha   90.00
_cell.angle_beta   90.00
_cell.angle_gamma   90.00
#
_symmetry.space_group_name_H-M   'P 1'
#
loop_
_entity.id
_entity.type
_entity.pdbx_description
1 polymer ?
#
loop_
_entity_poly.entity_id
_entity_poly.type
_entity_poly.pdbx_seq_one_letter_code
_entity_poly.pdbx_strand_id
1 'polypeptide(L)'
;MVWRALIGLLWGAVLIAIGVALATDYRGVATKHIELASRVVYPLGPSRRAGWMDERLVRRRARFVVFDRIFGGMVAVSGTVTFLVGGYLLLA
;
A
#
# COMPACT_ATOMS: atom_id res chain seq x y z
N MET A 1 3.80 -33.44 -4.14
CA MET A 1 3.60 -32.21 -4.95
C MET A 1 2.55 -31.28 -4.35
N VAL A 2 1.43 -31.83 -3.84
CA VAL A 2 0.34 -31.14 -3.12
C VAL A 2 0.81 -30.04 -2.13
N TRP A 3 1.78 -30.33 -1.26
CA TRP A 3 2.28 -29.34 -0.28
C TRP A 3 2.87 -28.08 -0.92
N ARG A 4 3.63 -28.22 -2.03
CA ARG A 4 4.21 -27.09 -2.77
C ARG A 4 3.13 -26.24 -3.43
N ALA A 5 2.10 -26.89 -3.96
CA ALA A 5 0.96 -26.25 -4.57
C ALA A 5 0.11 -25.47 -3.56
N LEU A 6 -0.14 -26.06 -2.37
CA LEU A 6 -0.81 -25.37 -1.26
C LEU A 6 -0.06 -24.13 -0.79
N ILE A 7 1.27 -24.20 -0.67
CA ILE A 7 2.10 -23.04 -0.35
C ILE A 7 1.94 -21.96 -1.43
N GLY A 8 1.99 -22.33 -2.72
CA GLY A 8 1.82 -21.39 -3.82
C GLY A 8 0.46 -20.68 -3.81
N LEU A 9 -0.62 -21.43 -3.54
CA LEU A 9 -1.97 -20.85 -3.43
C LEU A 9 -2.11 -19.91 -2.22
N LEU A 10 -1.70 -20.35 -1.03
CA LEU A 10 -1.79 -19.52 0.18
C LEU A 10 -0.94 -18.27 0.06
N TRP A 11 0.30 -18.41 -0.42
CA TRP A 11 1.21 -17.29 -0.59
C TRP A 11 0.73 -16.32 -1.66
N GLY A 12 0.26 -16.85 -2.80
CA GLY A 12 -0.36 -16.06 -3.86
C GLY A 12 -1.56 -15.26 -3.35
N ALA A 13 -2.46 -15.89 -2.58
CA ALA A 13 -3.62 -15.22 -2.00
C ALA A 13 -3.22 -14.10 -1.02
N VAL A 14 -2.22 -14.33 -0.15
CA VAL A 14 -1.69 -13.31 0.76
C VAL A 14 -1.10 -12.13 -0.01
N LEU A 15 -0.28 -12.38 -1.03
CA LEU A 15 0.32 -11.33 -1.85
C LEU A 15 -0.75 -10.53 -2.62
N ILE A 16 -1.78 -11.19 -3.15
CA ILE A 16 -2.91 -10.50 -3.78
C ILE A 16 -3.60 -9.59 -2.75
N ALA A 17 -3.91 -10.09 -1.55
CA ALA A 17 -4.57 -9.29 -0.52
C ALA A 17 -3.73 -8.07 -0.10
N ILE A 18 -2.43 -8.25 0.12
CA ILE A 18 -1.50 -7.17 0.48
C ILE A 18 -1.37 -6.16 -0.67
N GLY A 19 -1.17 -6.65 -1.89
CA GLY A 19 -1.01 -5.80 -3.07
C GLY A 19 -2.26 -4.99 -3.39
N VAL A 20 -3.44 -5.62 -3.29
CA VAL A 20 -4.73 -4.94 -3.40
C VAL A 20 -4.87 -3.92 -2.28
N ALA A 21 -4.58 -4.25 -1.02
CA ALA A 21 -4.67 -3.30 0.10
C ALA A 21 -3.75 -2.07 -0.08
N LEU A 22 -2.54 -2.26 -0.62
CA LEU A 22 -1.61 -1.17 -0.95
C LEU A 22 -2.12 -0.33 -2.14
N ALA A 23 -2.72 -0.98 -3.15
CA ALA A 23 -3.25 -0.30 -4.33
C ALA A 23 -4.58 0.44 -4.04
N THR A 24 -5.46 -0.16 -3.24
CA THR A 24 -6.75 0.37 -2.82
C THR A 24 -6.56 1.19 -1.56
N ASP A 25 -6.09 2.41 -1.79
CA ASP A 25 -6.05 3.54 -0.86
C ASP A 25 -6.70 3.28 0.53
N TYR A 26 -5.93 2.71 1.48
CA TYR A 26 -6.25 2.69 2.93
C TYR A 26 -6.29 4.12 3.54
N ARG A 27 -6.35 5.14 2.68
CA ARG A 27 -6.24 6.55 2.99
C ARG A 27 -7.41 7.10 3.79
N GLY A 28 -8.64 6.60 3.65
CA GLY A 28 -9.77 7.15 4.39
C GLY A 28 -9.54 7.22 5.92
N VAL A 29 -8.73 6.30 6.45
CA VAL A 29 -8.38 6.25 7.87
C VAL A 29 -7.07 7.01 8.17
N ALA A 30 -6.03 6.81 7.36
CA ALA A 30 -4.74 7.46 7.58
C ALA A 30 -4.79 8.97 7.33
N THR A 31 -5.45 9.45 6.27
CA THR A 31 -5.59 10.89 6.01
C THR A 31 -6.38 11.57 7.12
N LYS A 32 -7.42 10.93 7.67
CA LYS A 32 -8.14 11.44 8.83
C LYS A 32 -7.24 11.58 10.07
N HIS A 33 -6.38 10.61 10.35
CA HIS A 33 -5.46 10.72 11.48
C HIS A 33 -4.40 11.80 11.30
N ILE A 34 -3.87 11.95 10.09
CA ILE A 34 -2.91 13.01 9.78
C ILE A 34 -3.57 14.40 9.78
N GLU A 35 -4.80 14.50 9.28
CA GLU A 35 -5.58 15.74 9.33
C GLU A 35 -5.90 16.13 10.78
N LEU A 36 -6.31 15.16 11.61
CA LEU A 36 -6.54 15.37 13.04
C LEU A 36 -5.25 15.80 13.78
N ALA A 37 -4.12 15.14 13.51
CA ALA A 37 -2.83 15.50 14.09
C ALA A 37 -2.38 16.90 13.65
N SER A 38 -2.55 17.24 12.37
CA SER A 38 -2.21 18.57 11.86
C SER A 38 -3.06 19.67 12.48
N ARG A 39 -4.37 19.45 12.70
CA ARG A 39 -5.27 20.38 13.39
C ARG A 39 -4.89 20.63 14.84
N VAL A 40 -4.37 19.61 15.53
CA VAL A 40 -3.97 19.70 16.94
C VAL A 40 -2.60 20.39 17.10
N VAL A 41 -1.69 20.21 16.14
CA VAL A 41 -0.32 20.76 16.21
C VAL A 41 -0.22 22.19 15.62
N TYR A 42 -1.08 22.56 14.67
CA TYR A 42 -1.08 23.90 14.03
C TYR A 42 -1.14 25.11 14.96
N PRO A 43 -1.81 25.11 16.14
CA PRO A 43 -1.82 26.30 16.99
C PRO A 43 -0.50 26.58 17.73
N LEU A 44 0.52 25.71 17.66
CA LEU A 44 1.73 25.80 18.50
C LEU A 44 3.03 26.23 17.77
N GLY A 45 3.00 26.53 16.46
CA GLY A 45 4.21 26.79 15.66
C GLY A 45 4.23 28.13 14.88
N PRO A 46 5.40 28.77 14.67
CA PRO A 46 5.48 30.10 14.05
C PRO A 46 5.02 30.11 12.58
N SER A 47 4.04 30.97 12.30
CA SER A 47 3.02 30.87 11.26
C SER A 47 3.40 31.30 9.83
N ARG A 48 4.64 31.12 9.36
CA ARG A 48 4.97 31.36 7.93
C ARG A 48 5.96 30.39 7.29
N ARG A 49 6.82 29.74 8.07
CA ARG A 49 7.78 28.73 7.57
C ARG A 49 7.14 27.34 7.40
N ALA A 50 6.05 27.08 8.15
CA ALA A 50 5.28 25.85 8.08
C ALA A 50 4.59 25.63 6.73
N GLY A 51 3.99 26.67 6.12
CA GLY A 51 3.27 26.54 4.84
C GLY A 51 4.14 26.09 3.65
N TRP A 52 5.38 26.58 3.57
CA TRP A 52 6.35 26.14 2.54
C TRP A 52 6.86 24.72 2.79
N MET A 53 6.97 24.29 4.05
CA MET A 53 7.37 22.94 4.43
C MET A 53 6.23 21.94 4.17
N ASP A 54 4.98 22.35 4.43
CA ASP A 54 3.75 21.62 4.11
C ASP A 54 3.64 21.39 2.60
N GLU A 55 3.83 22.40 1.75
CA GLU A 55 3.77 22.19 0.30
C GLU A 55 4.81 21.19 -0.22
N ARG A 56 6.03 21.22 0.35
CA ARG A 56 7.09 20.28 -0.02
C ARG A 56 6.80 18.87 0.49
N LEU A 57 6.23 18.75 1.68
CA LEU A 57 5.79 17.48 2.28
C LEU A 57 4.59 16.89 1.52
N VAL A 58 3.62 17.72 1.12
CA VAL A 58 2.45 17.35 0.32
C VAL A 58 2.89 16.85 -1.06
N ARG A 59 3.82 17.54 -1.73
CA ARG A 59 4.39 17.08 -3.02
C ARG A 59 5.16 15.77 -2.89
N ARG A 60 5.95 15.58 -1.82
CA ARG A 60 6.63 14.29 -1.56
C ARG A 60 5.62 13.19 -1.27
N ARG A 61 4.58 13.47 -0.49
CA ARG A 61 3.47 12.54 -0.20
C ARG A 61 2.78 12.07 -1.47
N ALA A 62 2.48 12.98 -2.40
CA ALA A 62 1.84 12.63 -3.65
C ALA A 62 2.66 11.60 -4.45
N ARG A 63 3.99 11.76 -4.49
CA ARG A 63 4.88 10.79 -5.14
C ARG A 63 4.96 9.45 -4.40
N PHE A 64 5.04 9.49 -3.07
CA PHE A 64 5.03 8.27 -2.26
C PHE A 64 3.74 7.46 -2.46
N VAL A 65 2.61 8.14 -2.65
CA VAL A 65 1.32 7.46 -2.88
C VAL A 65 1.26 6.82 -4.25
N VAL A 66 1.76 7.49 -5.29
CA VAL A 66 1.85 6.88 -6.61
C VAL A 66 2.79 5.67 -6.57
N PHE A 67 3.92 5.79 -5.87
CA PHE A 67 4.85 4.68 -5.67
C PHE A 67 4.19 3.50 -4.93
N ASP A 68 3.48 3.76 -3.83
CA ASP A 68 2.82 2.74 -3.02
C ASP A 68 1.76 1.98 -3.82
N ARG A 69 1.00 2.67 -4.68
CA ARG A 69 0.04 2.05 -5.59
C ARG A 69 0.71 1.21 -6.68
N ILE A 70 1.78 1.71 -7.28
CA ILE A 70 2.55 0.96 -8.28
C ILE A 70 3.14 -0.31 -7.64
N PHE A 71 3.70 -0.16 -6.44
CA PHE A 71 4.25 -1.27 -5.67
C PHE A 71 3.17 -2.28 -5.29
N GLY A 72 2.02 -1.82 -4.78
CA GLY A 72 0.86 -2.66 -4.50
C GLY A 72 0.36 -3.42 -5.72
N GLY A 73 0.28 -2.74 -6.87
CA GLY A 73 -0.05 -3.37 -8.15
C GLY A 73 0.95 -4.46 -8.55
N MET A 74 2.25 -4.19 -8.43
CA MET A 74 3.30 -5.19 -8.70
C MET A 74 3.21 -6.41 -7.76
N VAL A 75 2.96 -6.16 -6.47
CA VAL A 75 2.79 -7.23 -5.46
C VAL A 75 1.55 -8.08 -5.78
N ALA A 76 0.45 -7.45 -6.17
CA ALA A 76 -0.78 -8.15 -6.56
C ALA A 76 -0.55 -9.03 -7.80
N VAL A 77 0.10 -8.50 -8.84
CA VAL A 77 0.44 -9.26 -10.06
C VAL A 77 1.34 -10.45 -9.73
N SER A 78 2.37 -10.25 -8.91
CA SER A 78 3.25 -11.33 -8.44
C SER A 78 2.49 -12.41 -7.67
N GLY A 79 1.56 -11.98 -6.80
CA GLY A 79 0.65 -12.88 -6.10
C GLY A 79 -0.23 -13.70 -7.05
N THR A 80 -0.79 -13.07 -8.08
CA THR A 80 -1.60 -13.76 -9.11
C THR A 80 -0.78 -14.82 -9.86
N VAL A 81 0.44 -14.50 -10.27
CA VAL A 81 1.33 -15.46 -10.94
C VAL A 81 1.63 -16.65 -10.02
N THR A 82 1.97 -16.36 -8.75
CA THR A 82 2.26 -17.40 -7.76
C THR A 82 1.05 -18.29 -7.49
N PHE A 83 -0.15 -17.70 -7.42
CA PHE A 83 -1.41 -18.41 -7.26
C PHE A 83 -1.70 -19.33 -8.45
N LEU A 84 -1.52 -18.85 -9.68
CA LEU A 84 -1.72 -19.63 -10.90
C LEU A 84 -0.74 -20.80 -11.00
N VAL A 85 0.55 -20.56 -10.68
CA VAL A 85 1.56 -21.63 -10.65
C VAL A 85 1.21 -22.67 -9.57
N GLY A 86 0.77 -22.23 -8.39
CA GLY A 86 0.29 -23.12 -7.33
C GLY A 86 -0.90 -23.96 -7.78
N GLY A 87 -1.89 -23.35 -8.46
CA GLY A 87 -3.04 -24.06 -9.02
C GLY A 87 -2.66 -25.06 -10.12
N TYR A 88 -1.74 -24.69 -11.01
CA TYR A 88 -1.23 -25.59 -12.04
C TYR A 88 -0.53 -26.82 -11.42
N LEU A 89 0.29 -26.62 -10.40
CA LEU A 89 0.98 -27.71 -9.67
C LEU A 89 0.02 -28.63 -8.88
N LEU A 90 -1.23 -28.23 -8.69
CA LEU A 90 -2.27 -29.06 -8.08
C LEU A 90 -3.04 -29.89 -9.11
N LEU A 91 -3.11 -29.40 -10.35
CA LEU A 91 -3.79 -30.06 -11.47
C LEU A 91 -2.87 -30.99 -12.26
N ALA A 92 -1.55 -30.75 -12.23
CA ALA A 92 -0.51 -31.59 -12.80
C ALA A 92 -0.12 -32.75 -11.86
#